data_AF-A0AAN4UU93-F1
#
_entry.id   AF-A0AAN4UU93-F1
#
_cell.length_a   1.000
_cell.length_b   1.000
_cell.length_c   1.000
_cell.angle_alpha   90.00
_cell.angle_beta   90.00
_cell.angle_gamma   90.00
#
_symmetry.space_group_name_H-M   'P 1'
#
loop_
_entity.id
_entity.type
_entity.pdbx_description
1 polymer ?
#
loop_
_entity_poly.entity_id
_entity_poly.type
_entity_poly.pdbx_seq_one_letter_code
_entity_poly.pdbx_strand_id
1 'polypeptide(L)'
;MAEKGVSQSALGRIVGVDRSTVSQLLGGAQARLPNAQVAAECAAALGVSADWLLGLSDRPERIADLLATSLTMTEAPRALVDEQIFAWHREAAGYKIRHVPAALPDMLKTHEVLRWEYAPHLGRTVDQAIGASEDRLAWMRGARSDYEIALPVHELTAFATATGYYEGLPLELRLEQLDHLQALADQLYPSLRIYLFDARRVFSAPITVFGPLLAVLYLGRHYMAFRDSGRVASFAAQFDWLVREAAVQAHALPAHLDKLRARIA
;
A
#
# COMPACT_ATOMS: atom_id res chain seq x y z
N MET A 1 -27.62 -16.00 -11.77
CA MET A 1 -27.75 -17.41 -12.22
C MET A 1 -26.90 -17.71 -13.45
N ALA A 2 -27.10 -17.00 -14.58
CA ALA A 2 -26.29 -17.20 -15.80
C ALA A 2 -24.78 -17.00 -15.55
N GLU A 3 -24.40 -15.93 -14.85
CA GLU A 3 -23.01 -15.63 -14.48
C GLU A 3 -22.34 -16.73 -13.65
N LYS A 4 -23.11 -17.40 -12.78
CA LYS A 4 -22.61 -18.49 -11.91
C LYS A 4 -22.77 -19.88 -12.55
N GLY A 5 -23.28 -19.97 -13.78
CA GLY A 5 -23.54 -21.25 -14.46
C GLY A 5 -24.60 -22.13 -13.78
N VAL A 6 -25.45 -21.56 -12.93
CA VAL A 6 -26.43 -22.32 -12.13
C VAL A 6 -27.77 -22.41 -12.88
N SER A 7 -28.25 -23.64 -13.14
CA SER A 7 -29.57 -23.89 -13.71
C SER A 7 -30.69 -23.80 -12.66
N GLN A 8 -31.94 -23.57 -13.08
CA GLN A 8 -33.09 -23.51 -12.16
C GLN A 8 -33.26 -24.79 -11.33
N SER A 9 -33.06 -25.96 -11.95
CA SER A 9 -33.10 -27.25 -11.25
C SER A 9 -31.95 -27.42 -10.26
N ALA A 10 -30.78 -26.87 -10.56
CA ALA A 10 -29.65 -26.87 -9.63
C ALA A 10 -29.91 -25.96 -8.44
N LEU A 11 -30.42 -24.74 -8.68
CA LEU A 11 -30.77 -23.80 -7.62
C LEU A 11 -31.87 -24.36 -6.69
N GLY A 12 -32.92 -24.96 -7.27
CA GLY A 12 -33.98 -25.59 -6.47
C GLY A 12 -33.46 -26.67 -5.54
N ARG A 13 -32.55 -27.52 -6.01
CA ARG A 13 -31.91 -28.55 -5.15
C ARG A 13 -31.06 -27.95 -4.03
N ILE A 14 -30.33 -26.86 -4.30
CA ILE A 14 -29.49 -26.20 -3.29
C ILE A 14 -30.32 -25.51 -2.21
N VAL A 15 -31.46 -24.91 -2.60
CA VAL A 15 -32.38 -24.15 -1.74
C VAL A 15 -33.50 -25.04 -1.16
N GLY A 16 -33.50 -26.35 -1.46
CA GLY A 16 -34.53 -27.26 -0.95
C GLY A 16 -35.95 -26.99 -1.47
N VAL A 17 -36.09 -26.41 -2.66
CA VAL A 17 -37.39 -26.11 -3.29
C VAL A 17 -37.50 -26.72 -4.69
N ASP A 18 -38.74 -26.96 -5.14
CA ASP A 18 -38.99 -27.48 -6.48
C ASP A 18 -38.54 -26.51 -7.58
N ARG A 19 -38.16 -27.07 -8.74
CA ARG A 19 -37.83 -26.29 -9.94
C ARG A 19 -38.98 -25.34 -10.34
N SER A 20 -40.22 -25.79 -10.18
CA SER A 20 -41.42 -24.98 -10.44
C SER A 20 -41.48 -23.74 -9.56
N THR A 21 -41.11 -23.85 -8.29
CA THR A 21 -41.01 -22.72 -7.35
C THR A 21 -39.96 -21.71 -7.83
N VAL A 22 -38.77 -22.17 -8.23
CA VAL A 22 -37.73 -21.29 -8.80
C VAL A 22 -38.21 -20.63 -10.10
N SER A 23 -38.91 -21.35 -10.96
CA SER A 23 -39.46 -20.82 -12.21
C SER A 23 -40.55 -19.76 -11.96
N GLN A 24 -41.35 -19.91 -10.90
CA GLN A 24 -42.38 -18.94 -10.51
C GLN A 24 -41.75 -17.65 -9.97
N LEU A 25 -40.67 -17.76 -9.19
CA LEU A 25 -39.94 -16.59 -8.68
C LEU A 25 -39.32 -15.75 -9.81
N LEU A 26 -38.93 -16.39 -10.92
CA LEU A 26 -38.39 -15.72 -12.10
C LEU A 26 -39.48 -15.21 -13.06
N GLY A 27 -40.73 -15.65 -12.90
CA GLY A 27 -41.85 -15.31 -13.77
C GLY A 27 -42.53 -13.99 -13.35
N GLY A 28 -42.10 -12.87 -13.94
CA GLY A 28 -42.45 -11.51 -13.50
C GLY A 28 -43.94 -11.09 -13.50
N ALA A 29 -44.86 -11.86 -14.06
CA ALA A 29 -46.28 -11.47 -14.15
C ALA A 29 -47.16 -11.96 -12.98
N GLN A 30 -46.75 -13.03 -12.27
CA GLN A 30 -47.50 -13.69 -11.20
C GLN A 30 -46.59 -14.21 -10.06
N ALA A 31 -45.38 -13.65 -9.94
CA ALA A 31 -44.40 -14.06 -8.94
C ALA A 31 -44.96 -13.87 -7.53
N ARG A 32 -45.20 -14.97 -6.80
CA ARG A 32 -45.41 -14.91 -5.35
C ARG A 32 -44.11 -14.45 -4.72
N LEU A 33 -44.18 -13.51 -3.79
CA LEU A 33 -43.04 -13.13 -2.97
C LEU A 33 -42.50 -14.38 -2.26
N PRO A 34 -41.21 -14.72 -2.42
CA PRO A 34 -40.63 -15.83 -1.69
C PRO A 34 -40.73 -15.55 -0.19
N ASN A 35 -40.86 -16.60 0.61
CA ASN A 35 -40.65 -16.43 2.04
C ASN A 35 -39.19 -15.98 2.30
N ALA A 36 -38.95 -15.36 3.46
CA ALA A 36 -37.63 -14.84 3.80
C ALA A 36 -36.53 -15.90 3.76
N GLN A 37 -36.87 -17.15 4.11
CA GLN A 37 -35.95 -18.28 4.07
C GLN A 37 -35.47 -18.59 2.65
N VAL A 38 -36.40 -18.75 1.69
CA VAL A 38 -36.07 -19.05 0.29
C VAL A 38 -35.29 -17.90 -0.35
N ALA A 39 -35.61 -16.64 -0.01
CA ALA A 39 -34.83 -15.49 -0.46
C ALA A 39 -33.39 -15.53 0.09
N ALA A 40 -33.23 -15.81 1.39
CA ALA A 40 -31.92 -15.91 2.03
C ALA A 40 -31.10 -17.09 1.49
N GLU A 41 -31.71 -18.25 1.27
CA GLU A 41 -31.04 -19.44 0.73
C GLU A 41 -30.70 -19.27 -0.77
N CYS A 42 -31.54 -18.60 -1.55
CA CYS A 42 -31.20 -18.20 -2.92
C CYS A 42 -30.00 -17.23 -2.92
N ALA A 43 -29.98 -16.26 -2.01
CA ALA A 43 -28.85 -15.34 -1.86
C ALA A 43 -27.57 -16.13 -1.50
N ALA A 44 -27.68 -17.07 -0.55
CA ALA A 44 -26.64 -17.98 -0.09
C ALA A 44 -26.05 -18.84 -1.23
N ALA A 45 -26.92 -19.42 -2.06
CA ALA A 45 -26.52 -20.26 -3.19
C ALA A 45 -25.87 -19.48 -4.32
N LEU A 46 -26.29 -18.22 -4.55
CA LEU A 46 -25.84 -17.40 -5.67
C LEU A 46 -24.62 -16.52 -5.36
N GLY A 47 -24.16 -16.50 -4.11
CA GLY A 47 -23.02 -15.66 -3.72
C GLY A 47 -23.37 -14.17 -3.62
N VAL A 48 -24.65 -13.83 -3.39
CA VAL A 48 -25.13 -12.45 -3.33
C VAL A 48 -25.78 -12.11 -1.98
N SER A 49 -26.06 -10.83 -1.73
CA SER A 49 -26.81 -10.37 -0.56
C SER A 49 -28.33 -10.56 -0.74
N ALA A 50 -29.03 -10.85 0.36
CA ALA A 50 -30.49 -10.95 0.36
C ALA A 50 -31.14 -9.58 0.06
N ASP A 51 -30.55 -8.50 0.58
CA ASP A 51 -31.01 -7.13 0.34
C ASP A 51 -30.97 -6.77 -1.15
N TRP A 52 -29.95 -7.20 -1.89
CA TRP A 52 -29.88 -7.01 -3.35
C TRP A 52 -30.93 -7.84 -4.10
N LEU A 53 -31.13 -9.11 -3.74
CA LEU A 53 -32.19 -9.93 -4.35
C LEU A 53 -33.59 -9.33 -4.14
N LEU A 54 -33.80 -8.61 -3.04
CA LEU A 54 -35.04 -7.93 -2.71
C LEU A 54 -35.12 -6.50 -3.24
N GLY A 55 -34.09 -6.01 -3.95
CA GLY A 55 -34.04 -4.64 -4.49
C GLY A 55 -33.89 -3.55 -3.42
N LEU A 56 -33.43 -3.90 -2.22
CA LEU A 56 -33.17 -2.99 -1.10
C LEU A 56 -31.74 -2.44 -1.11
N SER A 57 -30.87 -2.97 -1.98
CA SER A 57 -29.48 -2.55 -2.15
C SER A 57 -29.09 -2.61 -3.63
N ASP A 58 -28.27 -1.66 -4.08
CA ASP A 58 -27.70 -1.63 -5.44
C ASP A 58 -26.50 -2.57 -5.61
N ARG A 59 -26.01 -3.21 -4.54
CA ARG A 59 -24.78 -4.02 -4.54
C ARG A 59 -25.04 -5.52 -4.38
N PRO A 60 -24.64 -6.36 -5.34
CA PRO A 60 -24.89 -7.80 -5.30
C PRO A 60 -24.08 -8.52 -4.21
N GLU A 61 -22.92 -8.03 -3.79
CA GLU A 61 -21.99 -8.75 -2.92
C GLU A 61 -22.47 -8.84 -1.47
N ARG A 62 -22.10 -9.93 -0.76
CA ARG A 62 -22.30 -10.02 0.68
C ARG A 62 -21.27 -9.17 1.42
N ILE A 63 -21.68 -8.58 2.54
CA ILE A 63 -20.78 -7.81 3.42
C ILE A 63 -19.56 -8.64 3.85
N ALA A 64 -19.75 -9.93 4.15
CA ALA A 64 -18.65 -10.84 4.51
C ALA A 64 -17.65 -11.07 3.35
N ASP A 65 -18.14 -11.17 2.11
CA ASP A 65 -17.29 -11.37 0.94
C ASP A 65 -16.57 -10.07 0.54
N LEU A 66 -17.21 -8.91 0.72
CA LEU A 66 -16.56 -7.60 0.59
C LEU A 66 -15.43 -7.43 1.62
N LEU A 67 -15.61 -7.89 2.86
CA LEU A 67 -14.57 -7.85 3.88
C LEU A 67 -13.43 -8.82 3.59
N ALA A 68 -13.73 -10.04 3.12
CA ALA A 68 -12.74 -11.05 2.78
C ALA A 68 -11.89 -10.68 1.54
N THR A 69 -12.47 -9.94 0.59
CA THR A 69 -11.75 -9.49 -0.63
C THR A 69 -10.99 -8.17 -0.42
N SER A 70 -11.32 -7.42 0.63
CA SER A 70 -10.76 -6.09 0.87
C SER A 70 -9.48 -6.05 1.72
N LEU A 71 -9.16 -7.15 2.40
CA LEU A 71 -8.06 -7.20 3.37
C LEU A 71 -7.28 -8.52 3.26
N THR A 72 -6.18 -8.50 2.52
CA THR A 72 -5.17 -9.55 2.64
C THR A 72 -4.20 -9.18 3.75
N MET A 73 -4.23 -9.97 4.83
CA MET A 73 -3.22 -9.94 5.88
C MET A 73 -2.27 -11.11 5.63
N THR A 74 -1.12 -10.82 5.04
CA THR A 74 -0.12 -11.85 4.73
C THR A 74 0.90 -11.92 5.86
N GLU A 75 1.11 -13.10 6.43
CA GLU A 75 2.30 -13.40 7.23
C GLU A 75 3.40 -13.86 6.29
N ALA A 76 4.50 -13.11 6.23
CA ALA A 76 5.61 -13.46 5.37
C ALA A 76 6.95 -13.15 6.06
N PRO A 77 7.93 -14.08 5.98
CA PRO A 77 9.34 -13.75 6.20
C PRO A 77 9.72 -12.48 5.44
N ARG A 78 10.56 -11.63 6.04
CA ARG A 78 10.92 -10.28 5.52
C ARG A 78 11.37 -10.29 4.04
N ALA A 79 12.02 -11.36 3.57
CA ALA A 79 12.39 -11.56 2.16
C ALA A 79 11.19 -11.73 1.21
N LEU A 80 10.16 -12.49 1.61
CA LEU A 80 8.93 -12.67 0.83
C LEU A 80 8.06 -11.39 0.81
N VAL A 81 8.19 -10.54 1.83
CA VAL A 81 7.58 -9.20 1.84
C VAL A 81 8.22 -8.31 0.77
N ASP A 82 9.55 -8.35 0.61
CA ASP A 82 10.26 -7.55 -0.40
C ASP A 82 9.88 -7.95 -1.84
N GLU A 83 9.79 -9.25 -2.14
CA GLU A 83 9.34 -9.73 -3.46
C GLU A 83 7.92 -9.26 -3.80
N GLN A 84 7.01 -9.33 -2.83
CA GLN A 84 5.64 -8.88 -3.02
C GLN A 84 5.55 -7.36 -3.22
N ILE A 85 6.32 -6.58 -2.43
CA ILE A 85 6.39 -5.13 -2.60
C ILE A 85 6.92 -4.78 -3.99
N PHE A 86 7.93 -5.50 -4.47
CA PHE A 86 8.47 -5.29 -5.81
C PHE A 86 7.47 -5.68 -6.90
N ALA A 87 6.70 -6.76 -6.72
CA ALA A 87 5.62 -7.14 -7.62
C ALA A 87 4.56 -6.04 -7.73
N TRP A 88 4.19 -5.37 -6.63
CA TRP A 88 3.28 -4.23 -6.67
C TRP A 88 3.86 -2.99 -7.35
N HIS A 89 5.16 -2.72 -7.18
CA HIS A 89 5.82 -1.65 -7.95
C HIS A 89 5.72 -1.92 -9.45
N ARG A 90 5.94 -3.17 -9.88
CA ARG A 90 5.76 -3.58 -11.27
C ARG A 90 4.31 -3.46 -11.75
N GLU A 91 3.34 -3.87 -10.93
CA GLU A 91 1.90 -3.74 -11.24
C GLU A 91 1.51 -2.26 -11.42
N ALA A 92 2.11 -1.38 -10.63
CA ALA A 92 1.85 0.06 -10.64
C ALA A 92 2.68 0.84 -11.68
N ALA A 93 3.39 0.16 -12.59
CA ALA A 93 4.21 0.83 -13.59
C ALA A 93 3.37 1.80 -14.44
N GLY A 94 3.84 3.05 -14.55
CA GLY A 94 3.13 4.14 -15.22
C GLY A 94 2.16 4.91 -14.33
N TYR A 95 1.85 4.42 -13.13
CA TYR A 95 1.13 5.18 -12.11
C TYR A 95 2.07 5.85 -11.12
N LYS A 96 1.60 6.96 -10.54
CA LYS A 96 2.28 7.62 -9.43
C LYS A 96 2.25 6.74 -8.17
N ILE A 97 3.40 6.59 -7.52
CA ILE A 97 3.56 5.93 -6.23
C ILE A 97 3.71 6.99 -5.14
N ARG A 98 2.96 6.84 -4.06
CA ARG A 98 3.05 7.69 -2.86
C ARG A 98 3.50 6.84 -1.68
N HIS A 99 4.52 7.26 -0.96
CA HIS A 99 5.12 6.45 0.10
C HIS A 99 5.40 7.26 1.37
N VAL A 100 4.90 6.77 2.50
CA VAL A 100 5.33 7.20 3.84
C VAL A 100 6.12 6.03 4.43
N PRO A 101 7.46 6.12 4.50
CA PRO A 101 8.25 5.03 5.03
C PRO A 101 8.32 5.10 6.57
N ALA A 102 8.74 4.00 7.18
CA ALA A 102 8.99 3.95 8.63
C ALA A 102 10.36 4.56 9.02
N ALA A 103 11.31 4.58 8.10
CA ALA A 103 12.64 5.16 8.22
C ALA A 103 13.11 5.66 6.84
N LEU A 104 14.35 6.13 6.70
CA LEU A 104 14.90 6.42 5.37
C LEU A 104 14.77 5.18 4.43
N PRO A 105 14.19 5.30 3.22
CA PRO A 105 14.03 4.16 2.30
C PRO A 105 15.35 3.59 1.80
N ASP A 106 15.44 2.25 1.72
CA ASP A 106 16.67 1.55 1.31
C ASP A 106 17.19 1.98 -0.07
N MET A 107 16.29 2.24 -1.03
CA MET A 107 16.64 2.70 -2.39
C MET A 107 17.27 4.10 -2.44
N LEU A 108 17.24 4.82 -1.33
CA LEU A 108 17.90 6.12 -1.16
C LEU A 108 19.17 6.02 -0.33
N LYS A 109 19.56 4.83 0.14
CA LYS A 109 20.72 4.61 1.00
C LYS A 109 21.96 4.24 0.19
N THR A 110 23.13 4.69 0.65
CA THR A 110 24.42 4.19 0.18
C THR A 110 24.62 2.75 0.65
N HIS A 111 25.49 2.01 -0.05
CA HIS A 111 25.78 0.63 0.31
C HIS A 111 26.34 0.53 1.72
N GLU A 112 27.20 1.45 2.14
CA GLU A 112 27.80 1.42 3.48
C GLU A 112 26.78 1.64 4.60
N VAL A 113 25.79 2.51 4.40
CA VAL A 113 24.68 2.66 5.36
C VAL A 113 23.85 1.38 5.44
N LEU A 114 23.56 0.74 4.31
CA LEU A 114 22.89 -0.57 4.30
C LEU A 114 23.74 -1.63 5.02
N ARG A 115 25.06 -1.67 4.81
CA ARG A 115 25.94 -2.62 5.51
C ARG A 115 25.88 -2.42 7.02
N TRP A 116 25.95 -1.17 7.47
CA TRP A 116 25.85 -0.82 8.89
C TRP A 116 24.49 -1.21 9.48
N GLU A 117 23.39 -0.91 8.80
CA GLU A 117 22.02 -1.16 9.28
C GLU A 117 21.68 -2.66 9.35
N TYR A 118 22.19 -3.44 8.39
CA TYR A 118 21.94 -4.88 8.32
C TYR A 118 22.98 -5.75 9.05
N ALA A 119 24.11 -5.18 9.51
CA ALA A 119 25.13 -5.91 10.29
C ALA A 119 24.59 -6.69 11.51
N PRO A 120 23.68 -6.17 12.35
CA PRO A 120 23.15 -6.91 13.50
C PRO A 120 22.05 -7.92 13.15
N HIS A 121 21.59 -7.99 11.90
CA HIS A 121 20.42 -8.79 11.52
C HIS A 121 20.81 -10.24 11.14
N LEU A 122 20.35 -11.22 11.93
CA LEU A 122 20.55 -12.66 11.69
C LEU A 122 19.82 -13.25 10.47
N GLY A 123 19.05 -12.46 9.72
CA GLY A 123 18.11 -12.95 8.69
C GLY A 123 18.40 -12.53 7.24
N ARG A 124 19.27 -11.55 7.00
CA ARG A 124 19.57 -11.03 5.65
C ARG A 124 21.08 -10.98 5.46
N THR A 125 21.60 -11.47 4.34
CA THR A 125 22.98 -11.12 3.97
C THR A 125 22.97 -9.69 3.46
N VAL A 126 23.94 -8.88 3.88
CA VAL A 126 24.08 -7.48 3.45
C VAL A 126 24.00 -7.32 1.93
N ASP A 127 24.53 -8.29 1.17
CA ASP A 127 24.50 -8.28 -0.30
C ASP A 127 23.09 -8.37 -0.89
N GLN A 128 22.18 -9.12 -0.26
CA GLN A 128 20.77 -9.16 -0.67
C GLN A 128 20.07 -7.82 -0.38
N ALA A 129 20.56 -7.04 0.59
CA ALA A 129 20.08 -5.69 0.86
C ALA A 129 20.45 -4.70 -0.22
N ILE A 130 21.72 -4.76 -0.59
CA ILE A 130 22.27 -3.93 -1.64
C ILE A 130 21.58 -4.25 -2.97
N GLY A 131 21.53 -5.52 -3.39
CA GLY A 131 20.92 -5.90 -4.67
C GLY A 131 19.44 -5.48 -4.79
N ALA A 132 18.63 -5.71 -3.77
CA ALA A 132 17.23 -5.28 -3.80
C ALA A 132 17.05 -3.76 -3.76
N SER A 133 17.99 -3.03 -3.16
CA SER A 133 18.02 -1.57 -3.20
C SER A 133 18.35 -1.07 -4.62
N GLU A 134 19.39 -1.63 -5.23
CA GLU A 134 19.80 -1.31 -6.60
C GLU A 134 18.70 -1.60 -7.62
N ASP A 135 18.04 -2.76 -7.52
CA ASP A 135 16.92 -3.14 -8.39
C ASP A 135 15.76 -2.14 -8.29
N ARG A 136 15.43 -1.67 -7.08
CA ARG A 136 14.40 -0.66 -6.86
C ARG A 136 14.80 0.70 -7.43
N LEU A 137 16.04 1.14 -7.23
CA LEU A 137 16.52 2.41 -7.76
C LEU A 137 16.62 2.39 -9.29
N ALA A 138 17.10 1.28 -9.87
CA ALA A 138 17.14 1.07 -11.32
C ALA A 138 15.72 1.07 -11.91
N TRP A 139 14.77 0.42 -11.24
CA TRP A 139 13.36 0.48 -11.61
C TRP A 139 12.84 1.92 -11.57
N MET A 140 13.09 2.69 -10.51
CA MET A 140 12.65 4.10 -10.43
C MET A 140 13.23 4.95 -11.57
N ARG A 141 14.48 4.72 -11.97
CA ARG A 141 15.10 5.43 -13.10
C ARG A 141 14.47 5.06 -14.45
N GLY A 142 14.06 3.81 -14.63
CA GLY A 142 13.46 3.33 -15.89
C GLY A 142 11.95 3.49 -15.97
N ALA A 143 11.26 3.49 -14.83
CA ALA A 143 9.82 3.63 -14.74
C ALA A 143 9.41 5.07 -15.02
N ARG A 144 8.45 5.28 -15.92
CA ARG A 144 7.80 6.58 -16.15
C ARG A 144 6.79 6.93 -15.04
N SER A 145 7.08 6.51 -13.82
CA SER A 145 6.22 6.67 -12.66
C SER A 145 6.78 7.75 -11.74
N ASP A 146 5.97 8.74 -11.43
CA ASP A 146 6.28 9.68 -10.36
C ASP A 146 6.32 8.95 -9.01
N TYR A 147 7.32 9.24 -8.20
CA TYR A 147 7.51 8.71 -6.86
C TYR A 147 7.54 9.85 -5.84
N GLU A 148 6.50 9.93 -5.01
CA GLU A 148 6.39 10.92 -3.95
C GLU A 148 6.61 10.26 -2.58
N ILE A 149 7.48 10.85 -1.77
CA ILE A 149 7.83 10.36 -0.44
C ILE A 149 7.51 11.45 0.58
N ALA A 150 6.79 11.12 1.65
CA ALA A 150 6.58 12.02 2.78
C ALA A 150 7.27 11.43 4.03
N LEU A 151 8.28 12.14 4.52
CA LEU A 151 9.11 11.74 5.66
C LEU A 151 8.93 12.72 6.84
N PRO A 152 8.98 12.27 8.09
CA PRO A 152 9.01 13.21 9.20
C PRO A 152 10.37 13.92 9.28
N VAL A 153 10.37 15.24 9.53
CA VAL A 153 11.61 16.06 9.61
C VAL A 153 12.61 15.50 10.65
N HIS A 154 12.10 14.95 11.75
CA HIS A 154 12.96 14.41 12.81
C HIS A 154 13.76 13.19 12.35
N GLU A 155 13.32 12.46 11.32
CA GLU A 155 14.04 11.29 10.81
C GLU A 155 15.38 11.69 10.19
N LEU A 156 15.37 12.67 9.27
CA LEU A 156 16.61 13.19 8.68
C LEU A 156 17.46 13.95 9.70
N THR A 157 16.83 14.58 10.69
CA THR A 157 17.57 15.20 11.80
C THR A 157 18.31 14.13 12.61
N ALA A 158 17.63 13.05 13.00
CA ALA A 158 18.20 11.97 13.78
C ALA A 158 19.32 11.25 13.00
N PHE A 159 19.14 11.07 11.69
CA PHE A 159 20.16 10.55 10.79
C PHE A 159 21.41 11.43 10.83
N ALA A 160 21.24 12.73 10.58
CA ALA A 160 22.34 13.67 10.55
C ALA A 160 23.07 13.75 11.90
N THR A 161 22.38 13.64 13.04
CA THR A 161 22.99 13.74 14.38
C THR A 161 23.44 12.42 14.99
N ALA A 162 23.30 11.28 14.29
CA ALA A 162 23.57 9.94 14.83
C ALA A 162 22.85 9.66 16.17
N THR A 163 21.57 10.00 16.25
CA THR A 163 20.76 9.83 17.47
C THR A 163 19.60 8.85 17.25
N GLY A 164 19.10 8.24 18.32
CA GLY A 164 17.94 7.35 18.25
C GLY A 164 18.28 6.10 17.44
N TYR A 165 17.53 5.85 16.36
CA TYR A 165 17.78 4.70 15.48
C TYR A 165 19.20 4.68 14.90
N TYR A 166 19.79 5.85 14.68
CA TYR A 166 21.10 6.01 14.04
C TYR A 166 22.27 6.12 15.03
N GLU A 167 22.05 5.77 16.30
CA GLU A 167 23.12 5.77 17.30
C GLU A 167 24.26 4.83 16.90
N GLY A 168 25.50 5.36 16.87
CA GLY A 168 26.68 4.61 16.46
C GLY A 168 26.97 4.61 14.94
N LEU A 169 26.19 5.31 14.13
CA LEU A 169 26.48 5.49 12.70
C LEU A 169 27.71 6.41 12.50
N PRO A 170 28.79 5.94 11.85
CA PRO A 170 30.01 6.73 11.67
C PRO A 170 29.78 8.06 10.95
N LEU A 171 30.59 9.06 11.29
CA LEU A 171 30.56 10.41 10.71
C LEU A 171 30.62 10.39 9.18
N GLU A 172 31.61 9.69 8.62
CA GLU A 172 31.84 9.66 7.18
C GLU A 172 30.63 9.10 6.41
N LEU A 173 29.98 8.06 6.95
CA LEU A 173 28.79 7.47 6.32
C LEU A 173 27.59 8.43 6.32
N ARG A 174 27.45 9.24 7.37
CA ARG A 174 26.40 10.27 7.42
C ARG A 174 26.62 11.35 6.38
N LEU A 175 27.85 11.84 6.25
CA LEU A 175 28.21 12.85 5.25
C LEU A 175 27.98 12.32 3.83
N GLU A 176 28.49 11.13 3.52
CA GLU A 176 28.33 10.49 2.21
C GLU A 176 26.85 10.25 1.88
N GLN A 177 26.07 9.78 2.85
CA GLN A 177 24.65 9.54 2.65
C GLN A 177 23.85 10.82 2.38
N LEU A 178 24.18 11.94 3.04
CA LEU A 178 23.53 13.22 2.76
C LEU A 178 23.89 13.74 1.36
N ASP A 179 25.16 13.61 0.96
CA ASP A 179 25.61 13.99 -0.40
C ASP A 179 24.93 13.12 -1.46
N HIS A 180 24.81 11.82 -1.20
CA HIS A 180 24.10 10.88 -2.06
C HIS A 180 22.61 11.23 -2.19
N LEU A 181 21.95 11.54 -1.08
CA LEU A 181 20.53 11.90 -1.08
C LEU A 181 20.27 13.21 -1.85
N GLN A 182 21.16 14.20 -1.71
CA GLN A 182 21.11 15.45 -2.46
C GLN A 182 21.27 15.21 -3.96
N ALA A 183 22.28 14.41 -4.35
CA ALA A 183 22.50 14.05 -5.75
C ALA A 183 21.31 13.29 -6.36
N LEU A 184 20.70 12.36 -5.62
CA LEU A 184 19.50 11.65 -6.06
C LEU A 184 18.30 12.59 -6.20
N ALA A 185 18.08 13.49 -5.23
CA ALA A 185 17.00 14.46 -5.27
C ALA A 185 17.11 15.36 -6.51
N ASP A 186 18.32 15.82 -6.84
CA ASP A 186 18.56 16.66 -8.01
C ASP A 186 18.41 15.89 -9.33
N GLN A 187 18.99 14.69 -9.43
CA GLN A 187 18.98 13.88 -10.66
C GLN A 187 17.59 13.37 -11.03
N LEU A 188 16.76 13.06 -10.02
CA LEU A 188 15.47 12.44 -10.23
C LEU A 188 14.31 13.43 -10.15
N TYR A 189 14.55 14.72 -9.92
CA TYR A 189 13.48 15.72 -9.93
C TYR A 189 13.00 16.00 -11.38
N PRO A 190 11.68 16.11 -11.64
CA PRO A 190 10.55 16.07 -10.69
C PRO A 190 9.94 14.68 -10.46
N SER A 191 10.51 13.63 -11.07
CA SER A 191 10.00 12.26 -10.94
C SER A 191 10.05 11.74 -9.50
N LEU A 192 11.14 11.99 -8.77
CA LEU A 192 11.24 11.78 -7.33
C LEU A 192 11.00 13.09 -6.58
N ARG A 193 10.07 13.08 -5.62
CA ARG A 193 9.77 14.22 -4.75
C ARG A 193 9.70 13.78 -3.31
N ILE A 194 10.56 14.36 -2.46
CA ILE A 194 10.60 14.06 -1.03
C ILE A 194 10.12 15.29 -0.26
N TYR A 195 9.06 15.11 0.51
CA TYR A 195 8.44 16.12 1.36
C TYR A 195 8.77 15.81 2.82
N LEU A 196 9.05 16.84 3.62
CA LEU A 196 9.28 16.66 5.04
C LEU A 196 8.16 17.30 5.87
N PHE A 197 7.44 16.51 6.66
CA PHE A 197 6.38 16.99 7.54
C PHE A 197 6.83 17.06 9.01
N ASP A 198 6.23 17.97 9.78
CA ASP A 198 6.49 18.06 11.21
C ASP A 198 5.60 17.06 11.97
N ALA A 199 6.22 16.01 12.51
CA ALA A 199 5.54 14.96 13.26
C ALA A 199 4.86 15.45 14.56
N ARG A 200 5.17 16.67 15.05
CA ARG A 200 4.46 17.29 16.17
C ARG A 200 3.12 17.88 15.78
N ARG A 201 2.95 18.21 14.49
CA ARG A 201 1.72 18.82 13.94
C ARG A 201 0.82 17.79 13.28
N VAL A 202 1.43 16.87 12.53
CA VAL A 202 0.72 15.88 11.72
C VAL A 202 1.34 14.50 11.90
N PHE A 203 0.55 13.45 11.69
CA PHE A 203 1.00 12.07 11.87
C PHE A 203 0.55 11.20 10.69
N SER A 204 1.37 10.20 10.38
CA SER A 204 1.02 9.12 9.45
C SER A 204 1.65 7.82 9.90
N ALA A 205 0.91 6.73 9.80
CA ALA A 205 1.49 5.40 9.78
C ALA A 205 2.30 5.19 8.47
N PRO A 206 3.24 4.23 8.43
CA PRO A 206 3.93 3.89 7.20
C PRO A 206 2.97 3.26 6.19
N ILE A 207 2.92 3.82 4.99
CA ILE A 207 1.99 3.41 3.93
C ILE A 207 2.65 3.49 2.55
N THR A 208 2.12 2.75 1.58
CA THR A 208 2.44 2.93 0.16
C THR A 208 1.16 2.87 -0.66
N VAL A 209 0.92 3.86 -1.52
CA VAL A 209 -0.21 3.91 -2.45
C VAL A 209 0.31 3.77 -3.86
N PHE A 210 -0.12 2.70 -4.53
CA PHE A 210 0.28 2.32 -5.87
C PHE A 210 -0.77 2.77 -6.88
N GLY A 211 -0.78 4.07 -7.19
CA GLY A 211 -1.78 4.66 -8.06
C GLY A 211 -3.21 4.41 -7.56
N PRO A 212 -4.18 4.15 -8.45
CA PRO A 212 -5.54 3.77 -8.09
C PRO A 212 -5.70 2.26 -7.79
N LEU A 213 -4.63 1.46 -7.88
CA LEU A 213 -4.71 -0.01 -7.91
C LEU A 213 -4.77 -0.63 -6.51
N LEU A 214 -3.85 -0.21 -5.63
CA LEU A 214 -3.80 -0.72 -4.27
C LEU A 214 -3.11 0.26 -3.31
N ALA A 215 -3.42 0.12 -2.02
CA ALA A 215 -2.74 0.80 -0.92
C ALA A 215 -2.30 -0.23 0.11
N VAL A 216 -1.14 -0.01 0.72
CA VAL A 216 -0.51 -0.91 1.68
C VAL A 216 -0.26 -0.16 2.97
N LEU A 217 -0.69 -0.72 4.08
CA LEU A 217 -0.37 -0.28 5.44
C LEU A 217 0.61 -1.27 6.06
N TYR A 218 1.74 -0.78 6.59
CA TYR A 218 2.75 -1.62 7.22
C TYR A 218 2.50 -1.74 8.73
N LEU A 219 2.51 -2.96 9.25
CA LEU A 219 2.24 -3.30 10.65
C LEU A 219 3.37 -4.16 11.24
N GLY A 220 4.62 -3.86 10.87
CA GLY A 220 5.79 -4.60 11.30
C GLY A 220 5.98 -5.91 10.52
N ARG A 221 5.62 -7.05 11.12
CA ARG A 221 5.75 -8.39 10.50
C ARG A 221 4.69 -8.68 9.43
N HIS A 222 3.65 -7.86 9.39
CA HIS A 222 2.54 -7.99 8.46
C HIS A 222 2.34 -6.67 7.72
N TYR A 223 1.67 -6.75 6.58
CA TYR A 223 1.06 -5.61 5.94
C TYR A 223 -0.43 -5.90 5.71
N MET A 224 -1.21 -4.83 5.56
CA MET A 224 -2.58 -4.90 5.06
C MET A 224 -2.61 -4.27 3.68
N ALA A 225 -2.96 -5.05 2.67
CA ALA A 225 -3.16 -4.56 1.31
C ALA A 225 -4.64 -4.34 1.04
N PHE A 226 -4.98 -3.17 0.50
CA PHE A 226 -6.32 -2.75 0.14
C PHE A 226 -6.40 -2.52 -1.36
N ARG A 227 -7.37 -3.16 -2.02
CA ARG A 227 -7.68 -2.97 -3.46
C ARG A 227 -9.03 -2.29 -3.71
N ASP A 228 -9.78 -2.00 -2.64
CA ASP A 228 -11.03 -1.24 -2.72
C ASP A 228 -10.75 0.22 -3.09
N SER A 229 -11.37 0.71 -4.16
CA SER A 229 -11.11 2.05 -4.70
C SER A 229 -11.40 3.18 -3.71
N GLY A 230 -12.42 3.03 -2.86
CA GLY A 230 -12.74 4.01 -1.82
C GLY A 230 -11.66 4.09 -0.74
N ARG A 231 -11.14 2.94 -0.30
CA ARG A 231 -10.01 2.90 0.63
C ARG A 231 -8.73 3.43 -0.01
N VAL A 232 -8.39 3.00 -1.22
CA VAL A 232 -7.21 3.49 -1.95
C VAL A 232 -7.25 5.01 -2.11
N ALA A 233 -8.41 5.57 -2.48
CA ALA A 233 -8.60 7.01 -2.57
C ALA A 233 -8.43 7.72 -1.21
N SER A 234 -8.88 7.09 -0.12
CA SER A 234 -8.70 7.63 1.24
C SER A 234 -7.23 7.68 1.65
N PHE A 235 -6.44 6.64 1.36
CA PHE A 235 -4.99 6.65 1.59
C PHE A 235 -4.28 7.70 0.72
N ALA A 236 -4.68 7.84 -0.55
CA ALA A 236 -4.13 8.88 -1.43
C ALA A 236 -4.42 10.30 -0.89
N ALA A 237 -5.65 10.55 -0.45
CA ALA A 237 -6.05 11.84 0.12
C ALA A 237 -5.29 12.16 1.43
N GLN A 238 -5.04 11.14 2.26
CA GLN A 238 -4.25 11.29 3.48
C GLN A 238 -2.79 11.64 3.16
N PHE A 239 -2.19 11.01 2.16
CA PHE A 239 -0.85 11.38 1.68
C PHE A 239 -0.82 12.81 1.11
N ASP A 240 -1.79 13.17 0.26
CA ASP A 240 -1.87 14.50 -0.34
C ASP A 240 -2.08 15.60 0.75
N TRP A 241 -2.71 15.26 1.88
CA TRP A 241 -2.75 16.12 3.06
C TRP A 241 -1.37 16.30 3.72
N LEU A 242 -0.56 15.25 3.87
CA LEU A 242 0.81 15.38 4.39
C LEU A 242 1.67 16.29 3.50
N VAL A 243 1.54 16.18 2.18
CA VAL A 243 2.25 17.03 1.21
C VAL A 243 1.88 18.50 1.38
N ARG A 244 0.59 18.79 1.58
CA ARG A 244 0.11 20.16 1.84
C ARG A 244 0.62 20.73 3.17
N GLU A 245 0.69 19.90 4.21
CA GLU A 245 1.19 20.28 5.54
C GLU A 245 2.71 20.18 5.68
N ALA A 246 3.43 19.80 4.61
CA ALA A 246 4.87 19.60 4.66
C ALA A 246 5.60 20.91 5.00
N ALA A 247 6.45 20.85 6.02
CA ALA A 247 7.31 21.95 6.45
C ALA A 247 8.45 22.21 5.45
N VAL A 248 8.90 21.18 4.74
CA VAL A 248 9.87 21.28 3.63
C VAL A 248 9.25 20.66 2.39
N GLN A 249 9.05 21.51 1.38
CA GLN A 249 8.56 21.10 0.06
C GLN A 249 9.69 20.47 -0.76
N ALA A 250 9.34 19.63 -1.74
CA ALA A 250 10.32 18.85 -2.50
C ALA A 250 11.45 19.68 -3.14
N HIS A 251 11.14 20.85 -3.71
CA HIS A 251 12.15 21.75 -4.30
C HIS A 251 13.07 22.40 -3.26
N ALA A 252 12.66 22.44 -1.98
CA ALA A 252 13.43 23.00 -0.87
C ALA A 252 14.25 21.94 -0.12
N LEU A 253 14.13 20.66 -0.51
CA LEU A 253 14.85 19.56 0.13
C LEU A 253 16.38 19.74 0.06
N PRO A 254 17.01 20.07 -1.09
CA PRO A 254 18.47 20.19 -1.15
C PRO A 254 19.00 21.22 -0.13
N ALA A 255 18.38 22.39 -0.05
CA ALA A 255 18.74 23.42 0.92
C ALA A 255 18.50 23.00 2.39
N HIS A 256 17.57 22.08 2.65
CA HIS A 256 17.39 21.51 3.98
C HIS A 256 18.50 20.50 4.32
N LEU A 257 18.90 19.67 3.35
CA LEU A 257 20.02 18.73 3.51
C LEU A 257 21.34 19.46 3.76
N ASP A 258 21.60 20.57 3.07
CA ASP A 258 22.79 21.41 3.32
C ASP A 258 22.85 21.89 4.78
N LYS A 259 21.70 22.32 5.33
CA LYS A 259 21.59 22.74 6.74
C LYS A 259 21.83 21.59 7.70
N LEU A 260 21.37 20.38 7.37
CA LEU A 260 21.63 19.20 8.19
C LEU A 260 23.10 18.80 8.13
N ARG A 261 23.71 18.82 6.94
CA ARG A 261 25.13 18.57 6.74
C ARG A 261 26.00 19.54 7.54
N ALA A 262 25.68 20.83 7.53
CA ALA A 262 26.42 21.84 8.30
C ALA A 262 26.33 21.66 9.83
N ARG A 263 25.37 20.86 10.33
CA ARG A 263 25.25 20.51 11.76
C ARG A 263 26.06 19.29 12.14
N ILE A 264 26.58 18.55 11.17
CA ILE A 264 27.44 17.40 11.40
C ILE A 264 28.83 17.94 11.75
N ALA A 265 29.22 17.77 13.01
CA ALA A 265 30.55 18.08 13.53
C ALA A 265 31.50 16.89 13.41
#